data_AF-A0A9P3GR02-F1
#
_entry.id   AF-A0A9P3GR02-F1
#
_cell.length_a   1.000
_cell.length_b   1.000
_cell.length_c   1.000
_cell.angle_alpha   90.00
_cell.angle_beta   90.00
_cell.angle_gamma   90.00
#
_symmetry.space_group_name_H-M   'P 1'
#
loop_
_entity.id
_entity.type
_entity.pdbx_description
1 polymer ?
#
loop_
_entity_poly.entity_id
_entity_poly.type
_entity_poly.pdbx_seq_one_letter_code
_entity_poly.pdbx_strand_id
1 'polypeptide(L)' 'MAGGAQPYTTTLASDAKLRQIAEHLAEQGLNVDSATQFPRKQFSQEDFGRTLCELGLTPSAVLIAS' A
#
# COMPACT_ATOMS: atom_id res chain seq x y z
N MET A 1 -7.72 0.91 25.49
CA MET A 1 -8.16 1.77 24.37
C MET A 1 -7.82 1.04 23.09
N ALA A 2 -8.82 0.57 22.35
CA ALA A 2 -8.59 0.03 21.01
C ALA A 2 -8.33 1.21 20.06
N GLY A 3 -7.11 1.72 20.07
CA GLY A 3 -6.64 2.71 19.10
C GLY A 3 -6.47 2.02 17.76
N GLY A 4 -7.58 1.68 17.09
CA GLY A 4 -7.53 1.31 15.69
C GLY A 4 -6.94 2.50 14.94
N ALA A 5 -5.74 2.33 14.40
CA ALA A 5 -5.07 3.37 13.63
C ALA A 5 -6.06 3.92 12.59
N GLN A 6 -6.21 5.24 12.56
CA GLN A 6 -7.05 5.92 11.59
C GLN A 6 -6.60 5.47 10.19
N PRO A 7 -7.50 5.03 9.30
CA PRO A 7 -7.09 4.56 7.99
C PRO A 7 -6.42 5.71 7.22
N TYR A 8 -5.13 5.55 6.93
CA TYR A 8 -4.41 6.49 6.08
C TYR A 8 -4.93 6.36 4.65
N THR A 9 -5.66 7.38 4.20
CA THR A 9 -6.20 7.45 2.84
C THR A 9 -5.35 8.41 2.04
N THR A 10 -4.61 7.87 1.07
CA THR A 10 -3.83 8.66 0.11
C THR A 10 -4.28 8.31 -1.31
N THR A 11 -4.35 9.30 -2.18
CA THR A 11 -4.73 9.15 -3.58
C THR A 11 -3.50 9.38 -4.44
N LEU A 12 -3.09 8.34 -5.17
CA LEU A 12 -1.95 8.40 -6.09
C LEU A 12 -2.41 8.02 -7.51
N ALA A 13 -1.58 8.38 -8.49
CA ALA A 13 -1.80 7.98 -9.87
C ALA A 13 -1.70 6.46 -10.03
N SER A 14 -2.50 5.88 -10.92
CA SER A 14 -2.50 4.43 -11.22
C SER A 14 -1.16 3.90 -11.75
N ASP A 15 -0.38 4.76 -12.39
CA ASP A 15 0.97 4.47 -12.90
C ASP A 15 2.06 4.59 -11.82
N ALA A 16 1.72 5.10 -10.63
CA ALA A 16 2.67 5.21 -9.53
C ALA A 16 3.19 3.82 -9.12
N LYS A 17 4.44 3.76 -8.67
CA LYS A 17 5.06 2.55 -8.14
C LYS A 17 4.61 2.32 -6.70
N LEU A 18 4.47 1.07 -6.28
CA LEU A 18 4.21 0.73 -4.88
C LEU A 18 5.30 1.31 -3.95
N ARG A 19 6.55 1.42 -4.43
CA ARG A 19 7.64 2.08 -3.69
C ARG A 19 7.32 3.52 -3.27
N GLN A 20 6.66 4.31 -4.12
CA GLN A 20 6.33 5.69 -3.79
C GLN A 20 5.37 5.77 -2.60
N ILE A 21 4.43 4.84 -2.51
CA ILE A 21 3.52 4.71 -1.37
C ILE A 21 4.31 4.30 -0.12
N ALA A 22 5.22 3.33 -0.26
CA ALA A 22 6.06 2.87 0.84
C ALA A 22 6.95 4.00 1.39
N GLU A 23 7.54 4.83 0.51
CA GLU A 23 8.33 6.01 0.90
C GLU A 23 7.44 7.03 1.65
N HIS A 24 6.25 7.34 1.12
CA HIS A 24 5.30 8.25 1.79
C HIS A 24 4.81 7.75 3.16
N LEU A 25 4.65 6.44 3.33
CA LEU A 25 4.28 5.84 4.60
C LEU A 25 5.48 5.77 5.55
N ALA A 26 6.69 5.56 5.03
CA ALA A 26 7.92 5.57 5.83
C ALA A 26 8.19 6.94 6.45
N GLU A 27 7.84 8.05 5.78
CA GLU A 27 7.86 9.40 6.37
C GLU A 27 6.97 9.52 7.61
N GLN A 28 5.93 8.68 7.69
CA GLN A 28 4.99 8.62 8.81
C GLN A 28 5.35 7.50 9.80
N GLY A 29 6.49 6.83 9.60
CA GLY A 29 6.95 5.71 10.42
C GLY A 29 6.19 4.40 10.19
N LEU A 30 5.49 4.26 9.07
CA LEU A 30 4.68 3.10 8.71
C LEU A 30 5.33 2.31 7.57
N ASN A 31 5.33 0.97 7.63
CA ASN A 31 5.86 0.14 6.55
C ASN A 31 4.78 -0.73 5.91
N VAL A 32 4.67 -0.73 4.58
CA VAL A 32 3.69 -1.53 3.83
C VAL A 32 4.08 -3.00 3.87
N ASP A 33 3.19 -3.86 4.35
CA ASP A 33 3.43 -5.29 4.50
C ASP A 33 2.57 -6.13 3.53
N SER A 34 1.27 -5.86 3.47
CA SER A 34 0.33 -6.67 2.67
C SER A 34 -0.90 -5.90 2.21
N ALA A 35 -1.56 -6.38 1.16
CA ALA A 35 -2.88 -5.91 0.74
C ALA A 35 -3.99 -6.74 1.40
N THR A 36 -5.06 -6.08 1.85
CA THR A 36 -6.24 -6.79 2.38
C THR A 36 -7.22 -7.20 1.30
N GLN A 37 -7.10 -6.62 0.09
CA GLN A 37 -7.98 -6.95 -1.02
C GLN A 37 -7.81 -8.43 -1.36
N PHE A 38 -8.93 -9.14 -1.41
CA PHE A 38 -8.91 -10.58 -1.63
C PHE A 38 -8.60 -10.88 -3.11
N PRO A 39 -7.68 -11.82 -3.41
CA PRO A 39 -6.86 -12.61 -2.48
C PRO A 39 -5.73 -11.79 -1.84
N ARG A 40 -5.53 -11.93 -0.52
CA ARG A 40 -4.48 -11.21 0.22
C ARG A 40 -3.12 -11.46 -0.43
N LYS A 41 -2.53 -10.40 -0.97
CA LYS A 41 -1.20 -10.44 -1.56
C LYS A 41 -0.19 -9.85 -0.58
N GLN A 42 0.81 -10.63 -0.18
CA GLN A 42 2.01 -10.11 0.47
C GLN A 42 2.90 -9.51 -0.61
N PHE A 43 3.37 -8.28 -0.38
CA PHE A 43 4.23 -7.61 -1.33
C PHE A 43 5.68 -8.04 -1.10
N SER A 44 6.29 -8.60 -2.13
CA SER A 44 7.72 -8.90 -2.14
C SER A 44 8.50 -7.70 -2.68
N GLN A 45 9.81 -7.68 -2.49
CA GLN A 45 10.67 -6.57 -2.96
C GLN A 45 10.53 -6.30 -4.48
N GLU A 46 10.21 -7.32 -5.27
CA GLU A 46 9.89 -7.19 -6.70
C GLU A 46 8.61 -6.39 -6.98
N ASP A 47 7.60 -6.49 -6.12
CA ASP A 47 6.32 -5.79 -6.28
C ASP A 47 6.47 -4.29 -6.07
N PHE A 48 7.44 -3.86 -5.25
CA PHE A 48 7.76 -2.43 -5.08
C PHE A 48 8.22 -1.78 -6.39
N GLY A 49 8.75 -2.58 -7.32
CA GLY A 49 9.12 -2.16 -8.67
C GLY A 49 7.96 -2.12 -9.66
N ARG A 50 6.76 -2.59 -9.30
CA ARG A 50 5.57 -2.61 -10.19
C ARG A 50 4.65 -1.42 -9.91
N THR A 51 3.80 -1.11 -10.89
CA THR A 51 2.80 -0.05 -10.77
C THR A 51 1.58 -0.51 -9.97
N LEU A 52 0.83 0.43 -9.38
CA LEU A 52 -0.42 0.10 -8.67
C LEU A 52 -1.43 -0.61 -9.58
N CYS A 53 -1.48 -0.23 -10.86
CA CYS A 53 -2.29 -0.89 -11.88
C CYS A 53 -1.89 -2.36 -12.07
N GLU A 54 -0.59 -2.64 -12.26
CA GLU A 54 -0.08 -4.02 -12.42
C GLU A 54 -0.32 -4.91 -11.21
N LEU A 55 -0.38 -4.30 -10.02
CA LEU A 55 -0.67 -4.99 -8.77
C LEU A 55 -2.18 -5.15 -8.49
N GLY A 56 -3.05 -4.62 -9.37
CA GLY A 56 -4.50 -4.67 -9.20
C GLY A 56 -5.01 -3.79 -8.05
N LEU A 57 -4.25 -2.76 -7.68
CA LEU A 57 -4.57 -1.83 -6.60
C LEU A 57 -5.45 -0.64 -7.05
N THR A 58 -5.81 -0.62 -8.33
CA THR A 58 -6.67 0.38 -8.97
C THR A 58 -8.06 -0.20 -9.23
N PRO A 59 -9.17 0.56 -9.07
CA PRO A 59 -9.25 2.00 -8.80
C PRO A 59 -9.01 2.39 -7.34
N SER A 60 -9.09 1.44 -6.42
CA SER A 60 -8.89 1.65 -4.98
C SER A 60 -8.50 0.33 -4.32
N ALA A 61 -7.56 0.37 -3.38
CA ALA A 61 -7.16 -0.79 -2.61
C ALA A 61 -6.82 -0.40 -1.17
N VAL A 62 -6.90 -1.39 -0.28
CA VAL A 62 -6.56 -1.23 1.13
C VAL A 62 -5.24 -1.95 1.40
N LEU A 63 -4.26 -1.16 1.84
CA LEU A 63 -2.94 -1.63 2.23
C LEU A 63 -2.87 -1.70 3.76
N ILE A 64 -2.23 -2.75 4.27
CA ILE A 64 -1.85 -2.85 5.67
C ILE A 64 -0.42 -2.36 5.81
N ALA A 65 -0.26 -1.40 6.71
CA ALA A 65 1.03 -0.98 7.20
C ALA A 65 1.16 -1.30 8.70
N SER A 66 2.37 -1.68 9.11
CA SER A 66 2.72 -2.02 10.50
C SER A 66 3.95 -1.25 10.95
#